data_AF-A0AAD6BMR5-F1
#
_entry.id   AF-A0AAD6BMR5-F1
#
_cell.length_a   1.000
_cell.length_b   1.000
_cell.length_c   1.000
_cell.angle_alpha   90.00
_cell.angle_beta   90.00
_cell.angle_gamma   90.00
#
_symmetry.space_group_name_H-M   'P 1'
#
loop_
_entity.id
_entity.type
_entity.pdbx_description
1 polymer ?
#
loop_
_entity_poly.entity_id
_entity_poly.type
_entity_poly.pdbx_seq_one_letter_code
_entity_poly.pdbx_strand_id
1 'polypeptide(L)'
;MVLWLLTSLLLEVFAVAGVALDPCSAYISLNEPWRNTDYHVNQSSSGPLCDSHVSGEWYRFTGMAGDAMPTFCVSENHCGTHAPIWLNGSHPQPQEGIVTLPVCASFNDNCCQWNASVDVKACSGGYFVYRLPRPSVCFHVYCGHFYDICDEVDCVGPTCPQSDCLCTPGFILGPDRQTCLDVNECEKGNGGCAEVCVNTKGSRRCECVPGRVLDKDGHSCREIAGCHVNNGGCSHGCSSLLDSYQCHCPRGLELGEDKRTLPVQCDSGSIVVSVPKDLVEGLELTLSNSSCRGVSNGTHINLSFSLKTCGTVVEVTDDKIVGTNLVTGLPRNSPGSSRDLIVRTSKLVLPVTCEFPREYQVSDGYQASQRSSALELAGHSKGVFPFSLELFKSAEFLEPYQTPPQLRLHDSLFFGVEPRERVEGLSALVESCFATPGPNADQALKYYLIKDGCISDETVTQYSSKDQLSKHYQVPVFKFVGKDNKQVFLHCQVLVCGAGDSHCSQRCRGRVRRQAWTKPQEKHTLSGGPIFILPDP
;
A
#
# COMPACT_ATOMS: atom_id res chain seq x y z
N MET A 1 -73.63 30.56 -33.56
CA MET A 1 -72.22 30.72 -34.00
C MET A 1 -71.41 31.04 -32.75
N VAL A 2 -70.47 30.15 -32.35
CA VAL A 2 -69.33 30.34 -31.40
C VAL A 2 -69.65 31.09 -30.08
N LEU A 3 -69.82 30.47 -28.89
CA LEU A 3 -68.94 29.61 -28.07
C LEU A 3 -67.88 30.38 -27.25
N TRP A 4 -68.14 30.49 -25.93
CA TRP A 4 -67.23 30.58 -24.76
C TRP A 4 -66.09 31.62 -24.72
N LEU A 5 -66.06 32.41 -23.63
CA LEU A 5 -64.93 33.25 -23.19
C LEU A 5 -64.56 32.89 -21.74
N LEU A 6 -63.45 32.18 -21.54
CA LEU A 6 -62.78 31.96 -20.26
C LEU A 6 -61.32 31.55 -20.49
N THR A 7 -60.42 31.98 -19.60
CA THR A 7 -58.94 31.83 -19.67
C THR A 7 -58.28 32.66 -20.78
N SER A 8 -57.03 33.13 -20.68
CA SER A 8 -55.94 32.77 -19.76
C SER A 8 -55.14 33.98 -19.27
N LEU A 9 -54.65 33.94 -18.03
CA LEU A 9 -53.66 34.89 -17.49
C LEU A 9 -52.27 34.31 -17.75
N LEU A 10 -51.54 34.86 -18.72
CA LEU A 10 -50.16 34.46 -19.01
C LEU A 10 -49.22 34.93 -17.88
N LEU A 11 -48.73 33.99 -17.07
CA LEU A 11 -47.48 34.20 -16.34
C LEU A 11 -46.34 34.21 -17.36
N GLU A 12 -45.60 35.32 -17.45
CA GLU A 12 -44.26 35.28 -18.01
C GLU A 12 -43.33 34.56 -17.04
N VAL A 13 -43.13 33.26 -17.30
CA VAL A 13 -42.04 32.51 -16.69
C VAL A 13 -40.74 33.00 -17.33
N PHE A 14 -40.03 33.89 -16.65
CA PHE A 14 -38.64 34.15 -16.97
C PHE A 14 -37.87 32.83 -16.88
N ALA A 15 -37.50 32.29 -18.04
CA ALA A 15 -36.57 31.19 -18.11
C ALA A 15 -35.22 31.70 -17.59
N VAL A 16 -34.91 31.39 -16.33
CA VAL A 16 -33.57 31.55 -15.79
C VAL A 16 -32.68 30.57 -16.55
N ALA A 17 -32.08 31.04 -17.63
CA ALA A 17 -30.96 30.37 -18.26
C ALA A 17 -29.91 30.20 -17.17
N GLY A 18 -29.67 28.96 -16.74
CA GLY A 18 -28.69 28.65 -15.71
C GLY A 18 -27.34 29.18 -16.17
N VAL A 19 -26.87 30.25 -15.52
CA VAL A 19 -25.54 30.79 -15.78
C VAL A 19 -24.56 29.68 -15.44
N ALA A 20 -23.89 29.13 -16.45
CA ALA A 20 -22.81 28.19 -16.23
C ALA A 20 -21.75 28.91 -15.40
N LEU A 21 -21.66 28.53 -14.11
CA LEU A 21 -20.70 29.11 -13.18
C LEU A 21 -19.30 28.92 -13.75
N ASP A 22 -18.48 29.97 -13.68
CA ASP A 22 -17.08 29.86 -14.09
C ASP A 22 -16.42 28.75 -13.25
N PRO A 23 -15.80 27.71 -13.86
CA PRO A 23 -15.16 26.64 -13.11
C PRO A 23 -13.98 27.12 -12.24
N CYS A 24 -13.44 28.32 -12.47
CA CYS A 24 -12.51 28.97 -11.54
C CYS A 24 -13.17 29.44 -10.23
N SER A 25 -14.50 29.58 -10.21
CA SER A 25 -15.28 30.01 -9.03
C SER A 25 -16.12 28.89 -8.42
N ALA A 26 -16.30 27.77 -9.12
CA ALA A 26 -17.08 26.61 -8.68
C ALA A 26 -16.36 25.31 -9.05
N TYR A 27 -15.63 24.74 -8.10
CA TYR A 27 -14.87 23.49 -8.24
C TYR A 27 -14.88 22.68 -6.94
N ILE A 28 -14.62 21.37 -7.06
CA ILE A 28 -14.41 20.45 -5.93
C ILE A 28 -12.91 20.43 -5.60
N SER A 29 -12.56 20.55 -4.32
CA SER A 29 -11.14 20.49 -3.91
C SER A 29 -10.69 19.05 -3.69
N LEU A 30 -9.63 18.65 -4.38
CA LEU A 30 -8.85 17.44 -4.11
C LEU A 30 -7.71 17.86 -3.17
N ASN A 31 -7.68 17.29 -1.97
CA ASN A 31 -6.73 17.69 -0.92
C ASN A 31 -6.11 16.52 -0.15
N GLU A 32 -6.42 15.31 -0.56
CA GLU A 32 -5.99 14.09 0.09
C GLU A 32 -4.50 13.86 -0.15
N PRO A 33 -3.67 13.72 0.91
CA PRO A 33 -2.20 13.64 0.77
C PRO A 33 -1.73 12.47 -0.09
N TRP A 34 -2.53 11.41 -0.19
CA TRP A 34 -2.17 10.24 -1.01
C TRP A 34 -2.17 10.52 -2.51
N ARG A 35 -2.81 11.60 -2.99
CA ARG A 35 -2.80 11.99 -4.41
C ARG A 35 -1.47 12.56 -4.89
N ASN A 36 -0.58 12.93 -3.97
CA ASN A 36 0.68 13.57 -4.29
C ASN A 36 1.62 12.59 -5.00
N THR A 37 2.40 13.04 -5.98
CA THR A 37 3.47 12.24 -6.62
C THR A 37 4.43 11.62 -5.61
N ASP A 38 4.69 12.29 -4.49
CA ASP A 38 5.67 11.83 -3.50
C ASP A 38 5.09 10.73 -2.58
N TYR A 39 3.79 10.46 -2.70
CA TYR A 39 3.12 9.38 -1.99
C TYR A 39 3.17 8.07 -2.78
N HIS A 40 3.97 7.13 -2.31
CA HIS A 40 4.12 5.80 -2.90
C HIS A 40 3.08 4.81 -2.38
N VAL A 41 2.52 3.99 -3.27
CA VAL A 41 1.85 2.73 -2.92
C VAL A 41 2.91 1.66 -2.71
N ASN A 42 3.38 1.57 -1.48
CA ASN A 42 3.96 0.31 -1.05
C ASN A 42 2.85 -0.76 -1.03
N GLN A 43 3.19 -2.02 -1.29
CA GLN A 43 2.25 -3.16 -1.34
C GLN A 43 1.56 -3.48 0.01
N SER A 44 1.68 -2.59 0.99
CA SER A 44 1.38 -2.76 2.42
C SER A 44 0.43 -1.72 3.01
N SER A 45 0.05 -0.64 2.29
CA SER A 45 -0.79 0.43 2.84
C SER A 45 -2.04 0.74 2.01
N SER A 46 -3.18 0.16 2.41
CA SER A 46 -4.47 0.17 1.70
C SER A 46 -4.42 -0.43 0.29
N GLY A 47 -5.55 -0.92 -0.22
CA GLY A 47 -5.60 -1.31 -1.63
C GLY A 47 -5.32 -0.09 -2.50
N PRO A 48 -4.59 -0.23 -3.63
CA PRO A 48 -4.40 0.83 -4.62
C PRO A 48 -5.71 1.58 -4.87
N LEU A 49 -5.69 2.89 -4.63
CA LEU A 49 -6.89 3.72 -4.64
C LEU A 49 -7.40 3.89 -6.07
N CYS A 50 -8.66 4.31 -6.19
CA CYS A 50 -9.27 4.59 -7.47
C CYS A 50 -10.15 5.84 -7.39
N ASP A 51 -10.07 6.68 -8.42
CA ASP A 51 -10.94 7.84 -8.58
C ASP A 51 -12.32 7.45 -9.14
N SER A 52 -12.88 6.35 -8.62
CA SER A 52 -14.21 5.86 -8.96
C SER A 52 -15.34 6.83 -8.59
N HIS A 53 -15.08 7.82 -7.73
CA HIS A 53 -16.00 8.88 -7.34
C HIS A 53 -15.87 10.15 -8.21
N VAL A 54 -14.82 10.26 -9.04
CA VAL A 54 -14.64 11.37 -10.00
C VAL A 54 -15.57 11.15 -11.19
N SER A 55 -16.33 12.17 -11.59
CA SER A 55 -17.50 11.98 -12.47
C SER A 55 -17.70 13.06 -13.54
N GLY A 56 -16.64 13.71 -14.03
CA GLY A 56 -16.73 14.73 -15.08
C GLY A 56 -17.06 16.14 -14.57
N GLU A 57 -17.04 16.35 -13.25
CA GLU A 57 -17.13 17.67 -12.62
C GLU A 57 -15.79 18.43 -12.71
N TRP A 58 -15.78 19.68 -12.26
CA TRP A 58 -14.56 20.50 -12.15
C TRP A 58 -13.88 20.32 -10.80
N TYR A 59 -12.58 20.01 -10.83
CA TYR A 59 -11.74 19.75 -9.66
C TYR A 59 -10.52 20.68 -9.62
N ARG A 60 -9.98 20.90 -8.41
CA ARG A 60 -8.73 21.62 -8.16
C ARG A 60 -7.87 20.87 -7.14
N PHE A 61 -6.60 20.67 -7.43
CA PHE A 61 -5.60 20.19 -6.46
C PHE A 61 -5.26 21.29 -5.46
N THR A 62 -5.23 20.94 -4.17
CA THR A 62 -5.03 21.86 -3.04
C THR A 62 -4.39 21.14 -1.85
N GLY A 63 -3.84 21.89 -0.89
CA GLY A 63 -3.35 21.31 0.37
C GLY A 63 -2.23 20.30 0.13
N MET A 64 -2.28 19.12 0.78
CA MET A 64 -1.22 18.12 0.65
C MET A 64 -1.23 17.34 -0.67
N ALA A 65 -2.30 17.43 -1.47
CA ALA A 65 -2.37 16.78 -2.77
C ALA A 65 -1.42 17.41 -3.82
N GLY A 66 -0.93 18.63 -3.59
CA GLY A 66 -0.19 19.44 -4.56
C GLY A 66 -1.02 20.60 -5.11
N ASP A 67 -0.41 21.41 -5.99
CA ASP A 67 -1.00 22.64 -6.53
C ASP A 67 -1.59 22.44 -7.95
N ALA A 68 -1.05 21.48 -8.69
CA ALA A 68 -1.44 21.15 -10.05
C ALA A 68 -1.12 19.68 -10.38
N MET A 69 -1.70 19.18 -11.46
CA MET A 69 -1.41 17.84 -12.00
C MET A 69 0.02 17.82 -12.60
N PRO A 70 0.82 16.75 -12.42
CA PRO A 70 2.16 16.66 -12.99
C PRO A 70 2.11 16.57 -14.53
N THR A 71 3.00 17.29 -15.22
CA THR A 71 3.17 17.28 -16.70
C THR A 71 4.27 16.34 -17.19
N PHE A 72 4.91 15.63 -16.25
CA PHE A 72 5.96 14.64 -16.49
C PHE A 72 5.47 13.24 -16.10
N CYS A 73 6.10 12.20 -16.65
CA CYS A 73 5.77 10.83 -16.30
C CYS A 73 6.02 10.54 -14.82
N VAL A 74 4.96 10.11 -14.15
CA VAL A 74 4.99 9.55 -12.79
C VAL A 74 5.15 8.04 -12.89
N SER A 75 6.10 7.44 -12.17
CA SER A 75 6.29 5.99 -12.13
C SER A 75 5.09 5.26 -11.52
N GLU A 76 4.91 3.98 -11.84
CA GLU A 76 3.90 3.14 -11.19
C GLU A 76 4.08 3.08 -9.67
N ASN A 77 2.99 2.81 -8.93
CA ASN A 77 2.97 2.79 -7.46
C ASN A 77 3.21 4.17 -6.81
N HIS A 78 2.70 5.24 -7.43
CA HIS A 78 2.68 6.61 -6.89
C HIS A 78 1.24 7.16 -6.86
N CYS A 79 1.05 8.33 -6.22
CA CYS A 79 -0.26 9.00 -6.10
C CYS A 79 -1.34 8.11 -5.47
N GLY A 80 -0.94 7.20 -4.57
CA GLY A 80 -1.87 6.33 -3.86
C GLY A 80 -2.50 5.25 -4.73
N THR A 81 -2.00 5.02 -5.95
CA THR A 81 -2.46 3.92 -6.82
C THR A 81 -1.34 3.16 -7.54
N HIS A 82 -1.67 2.05 -8.21
CA HIS A 82 -0.71 1.35 -9.07
C HIS A 82 -0.51 2.04 -10.42
N ALA A 83 -1.58 2.55 -11.04
CA ALA A 83 -1.51 3.24 -12.33
C ALA A 83 -1.81 4.75 -12.20
N PRO A 84 -0.84 5.57 -11.77
CA PRO A 84 -1.02 7.02 -11.63
C PRO A 84 -1.26 7.70 -12.98
N ILE A 85 -2.23 8.62 -13.00
CA ILE A 85 -2.56 9.45 -14.16
C ILE A 85 -1.89 10.82 -14.05
N TRP A 86 -1.15 11.19 -15.09
CA TRP A 86 -0.44 12.45 -15.26
C TRP A 86 -0.81 13.13 -16.59
N LEU A 87 -0.53 14.43 -16.72
CA LEU A 87 -0.94 15.26 -17.87
C LEU A 87 0.12 15.18 -18.98
N ASN A 88 -0.23 14.66 -20.15
CA ASN A 88 0.72 14.50 -21.25
C ASN A 88 0.73 15.72 -22.18
N GLY A 89 1.12 16.87 -21.63
CA GLY A 89 1.19 18.14 -22.35
C GLY A 89 1.40 19.32 -21.40
N SER A 90 1.72 20.47 -21.96
CA SER A 90 1.88 21.73 -21.23
C SER A 90 0.54 22.26 -20.69
N HIS A 91 0.55 22.87 -19.49
CA HIS A 91 -0.63 23.59 -18.99
C HIS A 91 -0.99 24.80 -19.86
N PRO A 92 -2.28 25.08 -20.10
CA PRO A 92 -2.70 26.17 -20.98
C PRO A 92 -2.46 27.55 -20.34
N GLN A 93 -2.27 28.59 -21.16
CA GLN A 93 -2.25 29.96 -20.66
C GLN A 93 -3.67 30.47 -20.34
N PRO A 94 -3.85 31.45 -19.44
CA PRO A 94 -5.17 32.03 -19.13
C PRO A 94 -5.94 32.60 -20.33
N GLN A 95 -5.22 32.89 -21.42
CA GLN A 95 -5.74 33.40 -22.69
C GLN A 95 -6.47 32.33 -23.53
N GLU A 96 -6.11 31.06 -23.34
CA GLU A 96 -6.59 29.93 -24.17
C GLU A 96 -7.95 29.40 -23.70
N GLY A 97 -8.37 29.74 -22.48
CA GLY A 97 -9.66 29.35 -21.93
C GLY A 97 -9.69 27.89 -21.47
N ILE A 98 -10.64 27.11 -21.98
CA ILE A 98 -10.77 25.68 -21.68
C ILE A 98 -10.12 24.90 -22.83
N VAL A 99 -9.07 24.14 -22.53
CA VAL A 99 -8.32 23.34 -23.50
C VAL A 99 -8.43 21.86 -23.14
N THR A 100 -8.78 21.02 -24.12
CA THR A 100 -8.78 19.56 -23.95
C THR A 100 -7.36 19.03 -24.16
N LEU A 101 -6.79 18.39 -23.14
CA LEU A 101 -5.43 17.85 -23.13
C LEU A 101 -5.44 16.33 -22.89
N PRO A 102 -4.51 15.56 -23.46
CA PRO A 102 -4.40 14.14 -23.20
C PRO A 102 -3.77 13.88 -21.83
N VAL A 103 -4.20 12.78 -21.20
CA VAL A 103 -3.61 12.26 -19.96
C VAL A 103 -3.16 10.82 -20.18
N CYS A 104 -2.10 10.43 -19.48
CA CYS A 104 -1.50 9.10 -19.55
C CYS A 104 -1.51 8.44 -18.18
N ALA A 105 -1.78 7.13 -18.15
CA ALA A 105 -1.65 6.28 -16.97
C ALA A 105 -0.40 5.40 -17.10
N SER A 106 0.47 5.45 -16.10
CA SER A 106 1.73 4.70 -16.09
C SER A 106 1.57 3.32 -15.46
N PHE A 107 2.03 2.24 -16.10
CA PHE A 107 1.97 0.89 -15.55
C PHE A 107 2.93 -0.08 -16.26
N ASN A 108 3.51 -1.03 -15.53
CA ASN A 108 4.43 -2.06 -16.03
C ASN A 108 5.58 -1.44 -16.86
N ASP A 109 6.29 -0.50 -16.22
CA ASP A 109 7.38 0.34 -16.78
C ASP A 109 7.01 1.18 -18.03
N ASN A 110 5.75 1.22 -18.47
CA ASN A 110 5.28 2.08 -19.56
C ASN A 110 4.56 3.34 -19.00
N CYS A 111 5.07 4.52 -19.33
CA CYS A 111 4.51 5.82 -18.89
C CYS A 111 3.14 6.18 -19.48
N CYS A 112 2.72 5.56 -20.57
CA CYS A 112 1.40 5.79 -21.18
C CYS A 112 0.79 4.47 -21.65
N GLN A 113 0.58 3.56 -20.69
CA GLN A 113 -0.07 2.27 -20.95
C GLN A 113 -1.54 2.43 -21.32
N TRP A 114 -2.21 3.43 -20.75
CA TRP A 114 -3.55 3.88 -21.14
C TRP A 114 -3.57 5.39 -21.31
N ASN A 115 -4.43 5.89 -22.21
CA ASN A 115 -4.65 7.31 -22.42
C ASN A 115 -6.13 7.70 -22.30
N ALA A 116 -6.37 8.96 -21.99
CA ALA A 116 -7.68 9.60 -22.01
C ALA A 116 -7.51 11.11 -22.32
N SER A 117 -8.59 11.87 -22.23
CA SER A 117 -8.56 13.33 -22.36
C SER A 117 -9.28 13.98 -21.18
N VAL A 118 -8.74 15.11 -20.72
CA VAL A 118 -9.31 15.96 -19.67
C VAL A 118 -9.39 17.39 -20.18
N ASP A 119 -10.27 18.21 -19.62
CA ASP A 119 -10.33 19.62 -19.98
C ASP A 119 -9.73 20.48 -18.87
N VAL A 120 -8.83 21.39 -19.23
CA VAL A 120 -8.06 22.20 -18.30
C VAL A 120 -8.32 23.68 -18.57
N LYS A 121 -8.48 24.47 -17.51
CA LYS A 121 -8.54 25.93 -17.58
C LYS A 121 -7.55 26.54 -16.60
N ALA A 122 -6.77 27.51 -17.07
CA ALA A 122 -5.95 28.36 -16.22
C ALA A 122 -6.78 29.54 -15.68
N CYS A 123 -6.69 29.77 -14.37
CA CYS A 123 -7.45 30.78 -13.66
C CYS A 123 -6.59 32.00 -13.30
N SER A 124 -7.20 33.18 -13.23
CA SER A 124 -6.51 34.45 -12.95
C SER A 124 -5.81 34.54 -11.59
N GLY A 125 -6.13 33.64 -10.67
CA GLY A 125 -5.45 33.49 -9.37
C GLY A 125 -4.23 32.57 -9.37
N GLY A 126 -3.69 32.21 -10.54
CA GLY A 126 -2.44 31.44 -10.61
C GLY A 126 -2.56 29.92 -10.46
N TYR A 127 -3.77 29.37 -10.58
CA TYR A 127 -4.03 27.94 -10.43
C TYR A 127 -4.83 27.39 -11.62
N PHE A 128 -4.91 26.07 -11.70
CA PHE A 128 -5.61 25.35 -12.75
C PHE A 128 -6.82 24.60 -12.20
N VAL A 129 -7.87 24.48 -13.01
CA VAL A 129 -9.04 23.63 -12.73
C VAL A 129 -9.21 22.62 -13.86
N TYR A 130 -9.61 21.41 -13.48
CA TYR A 130 -9.59 20.23 -14.34
C TYR A 130 -10.97 19.58 -14.37
N ARG A 131 -11.52 19.36 -15.55
CA ARG A 131 -12.72 18.54 -15.75
C ARG A 131 -12.27 17.09 -15.91
N LEU A 132 -12.36 16.33 -14.82
CA LEU A 132 -11.80 14.98 -14.75
C LEU A 132 -12.89 13.93 -15.00
N PRO A 133 -12.83 13.15 -16.09
CA PRO A 133 -13.76 12.06 -16.34
C PRO A 133 -13.50 10.88 -15.39
N ARG A 134 -14.51 10.03 -15.19
CA ARG A 134 -14.38 8.79 -14.41
C ARG A 134 -13.39 7.84 -15.09
N PRO A 135 -12.35 7.35 -14.39
CA PRO A 135 -11.46 6.33 -14.95
C PRO A 135 -12.20 5.03 -15.30
N SER A 136 -11.77 4.36 -16.37
CA SER A 136 -12.40 3.15 -16.91
C SER A 136 -12.03 1.85 -16.19
N VAL A 137 -11.00 1.88 -15.34
CA VAL A 137 -10.44 0.72 -14.64
C VAL A 137 -10.19 1.11 -13.17
N CYS A 138 -10.36 0.16 -12.25
CA CYS A 138 -9.89 0.33 -10.87
C CYS A 138 -8.36 0.44 -10.87
N PHE A 139 -7.78 1.13 -9.88
CA PHE A 139 -6.34 1.46 -9.78
C PHE A 139 -5.85 2.59 -10.71
N HIS A 140 -6.76 3.43 -11.20
CA HIS A 140 -6.45 4.71 -11.84
C HIS A 140 -6.80 5.88 -10.90
N VAL A 141 -5.86 6.81 -10.69
CA VAL A 141 -6.00 8.02 -9.86
C VAL A 141 -5.32 9.20 -10.55
N TYR A 142 -5.93 10.38 -10.48
CA TYR A 142 -5.31 11.62 -10.94
C TYR A 142 -4.32 12.17 -9.90
N CYS A 143 -3.05 12.27 -10.28
CA CYS A 143 -1.98 12.80 -9.45
C CYS A 143 -2.06 14.32 -9.26
N GLY A 144 -1.58 14.80 -8.11
CA GLY A 144 -1.14 16.18 -7.94
C GLY A 144 0.35 16.25 -7.58
N HIS A 145 0.99 17.39 -7.83
CA HIS A 145 2.40 17.66 -7.55
C HIS A 145 2.57 19.05 -6.92
N PHE A 146 3.59 19.21 -6.08
CA PHE A 146 4.10 20.52 -5.67
C PHE A 146 5.14 20.96 -6.69
N TYR A 147 4.84 22.02 -7.44
CA TYR A 147 5.83 22.66 -8.30
C TYR A 147 6.68 23.63 -7.45
N ASP A 148 7.97 23.72 -7.79
CA ASP A 148 8.91 24.55 -7.06
C ASP A 148 8.58 26.04 -7.28
N ILE A 149 8.68 26.86 -6.22
CA ILE A 149 8.51 28.33 -6.32
C ILE A 149 9.85 28.92 -6.77
N CYS A 150 9.85 29.89 -7.69
CA CYS A 150 11.06 30.59 -8.07
C CYS A 150 11.64 31.40 -6.89
N ASP A 151 12.93 31.25 -6.64
CA ASP A 151 13.65 32.12 -5.71
C ASP A 151 13.80 33.51 -6.34
N GLU A 152 13.50 34.58 -5.57
CA GLU A 152 13.90 35.93 -5.96
C GLU A 152 15.43 36.04 -5.91
N VAL A 153 16.04 36.59 -6.96
CA VAL A 153 17.50 36.74 -7.02
C VAL A 153 17.97 37.81 -6.02
N ASP A 154 18.74 37.38 -5.00
CA ASP A 154 19.40 38.26 -4.03
C ASP A 154 20.28 39.30 -4.75
N CYS A 155 19.77 40.53 -4.87
CA CYS A 155 20.40 41.56 -5.69
C CYS A 155 21.45 42.37 -4.89
N VAL A 156 22.73 42.14 -5.18
CA VAL A 156 23.86 42.84 -4.55
C VAL A 156 24.30 44.03 -5.41
N GLY A 157 23.57 45.16 -5.31
CA GLY A 157 23.95 46.40 -6.01
C GLY A 157 23.00 47.59 -5.77
N PRO A 158 23.42 48.83 -6.09
CA PRO A 158 22.61 50.04 -5.87
C PRO A 158 21.49 50.25 -6.89
N THR A 159 21.39 49.41 -7.92
CA THR A 159 20.33 49.44 -8.94
C THR A 159 19.87 48.02 -9.24
N CYS A 160 18.96 47.50 -8.42
CA CYS A 160 18.21 46.30 -8.78
C CYS A 160 17.12 46.70 -9.80
N PRO A 161 17.00 46.01 -10.95
CA PRO A 161 15.76 45.98 -11.70
C PRO A 161 14.62 45.41 -10.84
N GLN A 162 13.40 45.44 -11.36
CA GLN A 162 12.30 44.65 -10.81
C GLN A 162 12.75 43.19 -10.62
N SER A 163 12.39 42.53 -9.51
CA SER A 163 12.89 41.18 -9.19
C SER A 163 12.44 40.17 -10.25
N ASP A 164 13.34 39.87 -11.19
CA ASP A 164 13.11 38.87 -12.23
C ASP A 164 13.26 37.48 -11.60
N CYS A 165 12.13 36.82 -11.38
CA CYS A 165 12.07 35.46 -10.87
C CYS A 165 12.63 34.48 -11.92
N LEU A 166 13.59 33.64 -11.53
CA LEU A 166 14.27 32.70 -12.42
C LEU A 166 14.00 31.26 -12.00
N CYS A 167 13.48 30.46 -12.92
CA CYS A 167 13.35 29.02 -12.76
C CYS A 167 14.64 28.29 -13.10
N THR A 168 14.80 27.09 -12.54
CA THR A 168 15.89 26.17 -12.89
C THR A 168 15.80 25.73 -14.37
N PRO A 169 16.92 25.33 -15.00
CA PRO A 169 16.90 24.78 -16.36
C PRO A 169 15.95 23.57 -16.45
N GLY A 170 15.13 23.52 -17.51
CA GLY A 170 14.05 22.54 -17.65
C GLY A 170 12.67 23.04 -17.17
N PHE A 171 12.60 24.25 -16.60
CA PHE A 171 11.35 24.82 -16.06
C PHE A 171 11.09 26.23 -16.61
N ILE A 172 9.80 26.61 -16.67
CA ILE A 172 9.29 27.93 -17.09
C ILE A 172 8.39 28.54 -16.03
N LEU A 173 8.37 29.87 -15.98
CA LEU A 173 7.56 30.61 -15.02
C LEU A 173 6.06 30.51 -15.38
N GLY A 174 5.25 30.11 -14.40
CA GLY A 174 3.81 29.91 -14.54
C GLY A 174 2.99 31.20 -14.63
N PRO A 175 1.66 31.08 -14.83
CA PRO A 175 0.77 32.24 -14.99
C PRO A 175 0.71 33.19 -13.77
N ASP A 176 1.05 32.67 -12.59
CA ASP A 176 1.16 33.38 -11.31
C ASP A 176 2.45 34.21 -11.15
N ARG A 177 3.38 34.05 -12.10
CA ARG A 177 4.75 34.59 -12.09
C ARG A 177 5.61 34.14 -10.91
N GLN A 178 5.28 33.01 -10.28
CA GLN A 178 5.97 32.50 -9.09
C GLN A 178 6.22 30.98 -9.14
N THR A 179 5.32 30.20 -9.72
CA THR A 179 5.47 28.74 -9.80
C THR A 179 6.31 28.35 -11.01
N CYS A 180 7.31 27.49 -10.83
CA CYS A 180 8.14 26.94 -11.91
C CYS A 180 7.54 25.64 -12.45
N LEU A 181 6.88 25.74 -13.60
CA LEU A 181 6.27 24.61 -14.30
C LEU A 181 7.30 23.89 -15.18
N ASP A 182 7.21 22.57 -15.24
CA ASP A 182 8.08 21.70 -16.03
C ASP A 182 7.86 21.89 -17.55
N VAL A 183 8.95 21.96 -18.32
CA VAL A 183 8.91 22.15 -19.78
C VAL A 183 8.83 20.80 -20.48
N ASN A 184 7.71 20.53 -21.15
CA ASN A 184 7.59 19.32 -21.96
C ASN A 184 8.36 19.43 -23.30
N GLU A 185 9.63 19.00 -23.33
CA GLU A 185 10.42 19.08 -24.57
C GLU A 185 9.96 18.08 -25.65
N CYS A 186 9.11 17.09 -25.32
CA CYS A 186 8.56 16.16 -26.30
C CYS A 186 7.59 16.84 -27.28
N GLU A 187 6.92 17.92 -26.87
CA GLU A 187 6.05 18.73 -27.75
C GLU A 187 6.83 19.36 -28.92
N LYS A 188 8.16 19.54 -28.78
CA LYS A 188 9.03 20.13 -29.80
C LYS A 188 9.86 19.06 -30.51
N GLY A 189 9.34 18.55 -31.62
CA GLY A 189 10.06 17.62 -32.49
C GLY A 189 10.35 16.27 -31.85
N ASN A 190 9.41 15.75 -31.04
CA ASN A 190 9.55 14.50 -30.30
C ASN A 190 10.78 14.49 -29.37
N GLY A 191 11.23 15.66 -28.90
CA GLY A 191 12.51 15.81 -28.21
C GLY A 191 13.75 15.37 -29.01
N GLY A 192 13.63 15.03 -30.31
CA GLY A 192 14.71 14.36 -31.04
C GLY A 192 14.86 12.86 -30.75
N CYS A 193 13.86 12.22 -30.12
CA CYS A 193 13.76 10.76 -30.03
C CYS A 193 13.35 10.16 -31.38
N ALA A 194 13.93 9.01 -31.76
CA ALA A 194 13.61 8.34 -33.02
C ALA A 194 12.20 7.70 -33.02
N GLU A 195 11.74 7.21 -31.87
CA GLU A 195 10.45 6.53 -31.71
C GLU A 195 9.58 7.25 -30.67
N VAL A 196 9.68 6.90 -29.38
CA VAL A 196 8.83 7.49 -28.32
C VAL A 196 9.63 8.47 -27.47
N CYS A 197 9.06 9.64 -27.19
CA CYS A 197 9.58 10.60 -26.21
C CYS A 197 8.71 10.58 -24.95
N VAL A 198 9.34 10.54 -23.79
CA VAL A 198 8.69 10.58 -22.47
C VAL A 198 9.24 11.77 -21.68
N ASN A 199 8.33 12.66 -21.29
CA ASN A 199 8.66 13.82 -20.46
C ASN A 199 8.96 13.38 -19.01
N THR A 200 9.94 13.99 -18.35
CA THR A 200 10.41 13.67 -17.00
C THR A 200 10.70 14.95 -16.21
N LYS A 201 10.70 14.93 -14.87
CA LYS A 201 10.90 16.16 -14.10
C LYS A 201 12.25 16.84 -14.46
N GLY A 202 12.18 18.00 -15.11
CA GLY A 202 13.28 18.84 -15.57
C GLY A 202 14.04 18.33 -16.82
N SER A 203 13.51 17.35 -17.57
CA SER A 203 14.18 16.75 -18.73
C SER A 203 13.25 15.82 -19.52
N ARG A 204 13.79 15.09 -20.50
CA ARG A 204 13.10 14.03 -21.24
C ARG A 204 13.96 12.79 -21.42
N ARG A 205 13.33 11.64 -21.70
CA ARG A 205 14.01 10.42 -22.16
C ARG A 205 13.35 9.84 -23.41
N CYS A 206 14.09 9.00 -24.12
CA CYS A 206 13.58 8.28 -25.29
C CYS A 206 13.33 6.82 -24.94
N GLU A 207 12.24 6.27 -25.47
CA GLU A 207 11.85 4.87 -25.34
C GLU A 207 11.60 4.27 -26.73
N CYS A 208 11.78 2.96 -26.82
CA CYS A 208 11.63 2.20 -28.06
C CYS A 208 10.38 1.33 -28.02
N VAL A 209 9.78 1.08 -29.18
CA VAL A 209 8.62 0.17 -29.27
C VAL A 209 9.02 -1.27 -28.91
N PRO A 210 8.07 -2.09 -28.41
CA PRO A 210 8.35 -3.48 -28.01
C PRO A 210 9.09 -4.29 -29.09
N GLY A 211 10.16 -4.97 -28.70
CA GLY A 211 11.05 -5.74 -29.59
C GLY A 211 12.33 -4.99 -30.02
N ARG A 212 12.48 -3.72 -29.62
CA ARG A 212 13.67 -2.88 -29.87
C ARG A 212 14.28 -2.43 -28.53
N VAL A 213 15.55 -2.03 -28.56
CA VAL A 213 16.31 -1.48 -27.44
C VAL A 213 16.96 -0.16 -27.82
N LEU A 214 17.03 0.76 -26.86
CA LEU A 214 17.67 2.06 -27.03
C LEU A 214 19.17 1.87 -27.30
N ASP A 215 19.70 2.61 -28.26
CA ASP A 215 21.11 2.56 -28.61
C ASP A 215 21.95 3.49 -27.72
N LYS A 216 23.27 3.41 -27.86
CA LYS A 216 24.25 4.15 -27.04
C LYS A 216 24.19 5.68 -27.18
N ASP A 217 23.48 6.18 -28.19
CA ASP A 217 23.22 7.62 -28.36
C ASP A 217 22.07 8.13 -27.47
N GLY A 218 21.31 7.24 -26.83
CA GLY A 218 20.16 7.57 -25.99
C GLY A 218 18.93 8.05 -26.75
N HIS A 219 18.93 7.98 -28.09
CA HIS A 219 17.90 8.56 -28.95
C HIS A 219 17.42 7.64 -30.08
N SER A 220 18.27 6.71 -30.56
CA SER A 220 17.95 5.74 -31.62
C SER A 220 17.57 4.36 -31.07
N CYS A 221 16.84 3.57 -31.86
CA CYS A 221 16.31 2.26 -31.46
C CYS A 221 16.71 1.13 -32.42
N ARG A 222 17.30 0.05 -31.87
CA ARG A 222 17.82 -1.11 -32.62
C ARG A 222 17.20 -2.44 -32.14
N GLU A 223 17.27 -3.48 -32.96
CA GLU A 223 16.55 -4.75 -32.72
C GLU A 223 17.24 -5.69 -31.71
N ILE A 224 16.45 -6.56 -31.06
CA ILE A 224 16.89 -7.53 -30.04
C ILE A 224 17.30 -8.87 -30.69
N ALA A 225 18.50 -9.36 -30.39
CA ALA A 225 19.08 -10.57 -30.96
C ALA A 225 18.65 -11.90 -30.27
N GLY A 226 17.34 -12.15 -30.18
CA GLY A 226 16.76 -13.47 -29.82
C GLY A 226 17.05 -13.98 -28.38
N CYS A 227 16.99 -15.31 -28.17
CA CYS A 227 17.15 -15.95 -26.85
C CYS A 227 18.52 -15.71 -26.17
N HIS A 228 19.54 -15.23 -26.91
CA HIS A 228 20.91 -15.14 -26.43
C HIS A 228 21.15 -14.07 -25.36
N VAL A 229 20.18 -13.17 -25.14
CA VAL A 229 20.21 -12.15 -24.08
C VAL A 229 19.03 -12.38 -23.14
N ASN A 230 19.28 -12.46 -21.83
CA ASN A 230 18.28 -12.66 -20.78
C ASN A 230 17.22 -13.76 -21.06
N ASN A 231 17.61 -14.89 -21.66
CA ASN A 231 16.71 -15.99 -22.03
C ASN A 231 15.53 -15.55 -22.93
N GLY A 232 15.71 -14.49 -23.73
CA GLY A 232 14.62 -13.85 -24.50
C GLY A 232 13.48 -13.28 -23.63
N GLY A 233 13.65 -13.23 -22.30
CA GLY A 233 12.61 -12.88 -21.33
C GLY A 233 11.74 -14.05 -20.83
N CYS A 234 12.10 -15.32 -21.11
CA CYS A 234 11.34 -16.50 -20.68
C CYS A 234 11.65 -16.92 -19.23
N SER A 235 10.66 -17.43 -18.47
CA SER A 235 10.85 -17.93 -17.10
C SER A 235 11.54 -19.31 -17.00
N HIS A 236 11.37 -20.14 -18.03
CA HIS A 236 11.95 -21.49 -18.10
C HIS A 236 12.74 -21.68 -19.41
N GLY A 237 12.19 -22.34 -20.42
CA GLY A 237 12.88 -22.59 -21.70
C GLY A 237 12.63 -21.50 -22.75
N CYS A 238 13.65 -21.21 -23.56
CA CYS A 238 13.58 -20.37 -24.76
C CYS A 238 14.20 -21.11 -25.94
N SER A 239 13.47 -21.24 -27.05
CA SER A 239 13.94 -21.86 -28.30
C SER A 239 14.01 -20.83 -29.43
N SER A 240 15.20 -20.66 -30.02
CA SER A 240 15.40 -19.77 -31.17
C SER A 240 14.92 -20.43 -32.47
N LEU A 241 14.27 -19.63 -33.32
CA LEU A 241 13.86 -19.94 -34.69
C LEU A 241 14.67 -19.05 -35.65
N LEU A 242 14.69 -19.34 -36.95
CA LEU A 242 15.61 -18.67 -37.89
C LEU A 242 15.47 -17.13 -37.95
N ASP A 243 14.30 -16.57 -37.62
CA ASP A 243 14.05 -15.12 -37.52
C ASP A 243 13.26 -14.72 -36.24
N SER A 244 13.14 -15.61 -35.24
CA SER A 244 12.34 -15.33 -34.03
C SER A 244 12.69 -16.25 -32.85
N TYR A 245 11.89 -16.26 -31.77
CA TYR A 245 12.05 -17.19 -30.66
C TYR A 245 10.74 -17.47 -29.92
N GLN A 246 10.69 -18.55 -29.12
CA GLN A 246 9.50 -19.01 -28.42
C GLN A 246 9.83 -19.57 -27.01
N CYS A 247 9.02 -19.24 -26.00
CA CYS A 247 9.15 -19.81 -24.65
C CYS A 247 8.41 -21.15 -24.50
N HIS A 248 8.90 -22.05 -23.64
CA HIS A 248 8.24 -23.34 -23.34
C HIS A 248 8.43 -23.83 -21.89
N CYS A 249 7.48 -24.64 -21.41
CA CYS A 249 7.46 -25.24 -20.06
C CYS A 249 7.61 -26.77 -20.08
N PRO A 250 7.93 -27.41 -18.92
CA PRO A 250 7.92 -28.86 -18.75
C PRO A 250 6.53 -29.49 -18.97
N ARG A 251 6.49 -30.79 -19.32
CA ARG A 251 5.23 -31.52 -19.55
C ARG A 251 4.38 -31.60 -18.28
N GLY A 252 3.08 -31.38 -18.42
CA GLY A 252 2.09 -31.46 -17.33
C GLY A 252 1.82 -30.14 -16.63
N LEU A 253 2.40 -29.03 -17.09
CA LEU A 253 2.14 -27.69 -16.58
C LEU A 253 1.51 -26.83 -17.67
N GLU A 254 0.35 -26.27 -17.38
CA GLU A 254 -0.24 -25.22 -18.20
C GLU A 254 0.23 -23.84 -17.73
N LEU A 255 0.32 -22.99 -18.73
CA LEU A 255 0.78 -21.62 -18.66
C LEU A 255 -0.36 -20.76 -18.09
N GLY A 256 -0.09 -19.94 -17.07
CA GLY A 256 -0.99 -18.83 -16.72
C GLY A 256 -1.17 -17.88 -17.92
N GLU A 257 -2.07 -16.89 -17.84
CA GLU A 257 -2.31 -15.99 -18.99
C GLU A 257 -1.04 -15.22 -19.43
N ASP A 258 -0.07 -15.04 -18.53
CA ASP A 258 1.27 -14.47 -18.74
C ASP A 258 2.32 -15.44 -19.33
N LYS A 259 1.98 -16.74 -19.29
CA LYS A 259 2.78 -17.91 -19.63
C LYS A 259 4.00 -18.22 -18.73
N ARG A 260 3.92 -18.15 -17.37
CA ARG A 260 5.15 -18.27 -16.51
C ARG A 260 5.24 -19.17 -15.25
N THR A 261 4.22 -19.40 -14.39
CA THR A 261 4.45 -19.75 -12.94
C THR A 261 3.53 -20.84 -12.29
N LEU A 262 3.74 -21.24 -11.01
CA LEU A 262 3.08 -22.35 -10.23
C LEU A 262 2.77 -21.98 -8.73
N PRO A 263 1.78 -22.61 -8.02
CA PRO A 263 1.34 -22.21 -6.65
C PRO A 263 1.71 -23.13 -5.45
N VAL A 264 1.77 -22.57 -4.22
CA VAL A 264 2.03 -23.27 -2.91
C VAL A 264 1.25 -22.59 -1.75
N GLN A 265 0.77 -23.34 -0.75
CA GLN A 265 0.05 -22.79 0.42
C GLN A 265 0.85 -22.91 1.74
N CYS A 266 0.94 -21.84 2.52
CA CYS A 266 1.64 -21.83 3.81
C CYS A 266 0.81 -21.11 4.88
N ASP A 267 0.73 -21.71 6.07
CA ASP A 267 0.25 -21.10 7.31
C ASP A 267 1.20 -21.49 8.47
N SER A 268 1.17 -20.76 9.57
CA SER A 268 2.01 -20.99 10.76
C SER A 268 1.73 -22.32 11.48
N GLY A 269 0.48 -22.77 11.46
CA GLY A 269 0.02 -24.06 11.97
C GLY A 269 0.04 -25.19 10.93
N SER A 270 -0.20 -24.89 9.64
CA SER A 270 -0.21 -25.89 8.56
C SER A 270 0.26 -25.36 7.20
N ILE A 271 1.50 -25.69 6.83
CA ILE A 271 2.03 -25.59 5.46
C ILE A 271 1.52 -26.77 4.64
N VAL A 272 0.98 -26.52 3.44
CA VAL A 272 0.39 -27.56 2.56
C VAL A 272 0.96 -27.49 1.14
N VAL A 273 1.53 -28.63 0.71
CA VAL A 273 2.11 -28.79 -0.63
C VAL A 273 1.31 -29.84 -1.38
N SER A 274 0.64 -29.42 -2.46
CA SER A 274 -0.25 -30.25 -3.28
C SER A 274 0.42 -30.60 -4.60
N VAL A 275 0.83 -31.85 -4.78
CA VAL A 275 1.54 -32.31 -5.99
C VAL A 275 0.58 -33.12 -6.88
N PRO A 276 0.34 -32.74 -8.15
CA PRO A 276 -0.52 -33.50 -9.05
C PRO A 276 -0.05 -34.95 -9.18
N LYS A 277 -0.96 -35.91 -9.01
CA LYS A 277 -0.62 -37.34 -8.94
C LYS A 277 0.02 -37.85 -10.23
N ASP A 278 -0.40 -37.33 -11.38
CA ASP A 278 0.10 -37.67 -12.72
C ASP A 278 1.59 -37.31 -12.90
N LEU A 279 2.12 -36.39 -12.09
CA LEU A 279 3.53 -36.00 -12.10
C LEU A 279 4.42 -36.93 -11.26
N VAL A 280 3.83 -37.73 -10.36
CA VAL A 280 4.52 -38.49 -9.31
C VAL A 280 4.05 -39.94 -9.19
N GLU A 281 3.48 -40.48 -10.27
CA GLU A 281 2.96 -41.85 -10.30
C GLU A 281 4.07 -42.87 -9.96
N GLY A 282 3.79 -43.76 -9.00
CA GLY A 282 4.75 -44.75 -8.48
C GLY A 282 5.70 -44.26 -7.38
N LEU A 283 5.77 -42.94 -7.12
CA LEU A 283 6.55 -42.37 -6.03
C LEU A 283 5.72 -42.25 -4.74
N GLU A 284 6.39 -42.45 -3.60
CA GLU A 284 5.93 -42.10 -2.27
C GLU A 284 6.63 -40.81 -1.86
N LEU A 285 5.84 -39.74 -1.65
CA LEU A 285 6.35 -38.43 -1.25
C LEU A 285 6.49 -38.37 0.27
N THR A 286 7.65 -37.95 0.75
CA THR A 286 7.98 -37.75 2.16
C THR A 286 8.67 -36.40 2.36
N LEU A 287 8.59 -35.82 3.55
CA LEU A 287 9.36 -34.62 3.90
C LEU A 287 10.75 -34.99 4.43
N SER A 288 11.53 -34.00 4.86
CA SER A 288 12.87 -34.21 5.46
C SER A 288 12.86 -35.23 6.60
N ASN A 289 11.76 -35.30 7.35
CA ASN A 289 11.43 -36.43 8.22
C ASN A 289 10.53 -37.44 7.48
N SER A 290 11.05 -38.66 7.25
CA SER A 290 10.38 -39.76 6.53
C SER A 290 9.10 -40.31 7.18
N SER A 291 8.80 -39.90 8.42
CA SER A 291 7.52 -40.20 9.09
C SER A 291 6.37 -39.33 8.57
N CYS A 292 6.65 -38.16 8.00
CA CYS A 292 5.65 -37.31 7.38
C CYS A 292 5.52 -37.64 5.88
N ARG A 293 4.41 -38.26 5.51
CA ARG A 293 4.15 -38.81 4.18
C ARG A 293 2.96 -38.11 3.52
N GLY A 294 3.02 -37.96 2.20
CA GLY A 294 1.95 -37.34 1.43
C GLY A 294 0.70 -38.20 1.35
N VAL A 295 -0.47 -37.59 1.58
CA VAL A 295 -1.78 -38.23 1.52
C VAL A 295 -2.44 -37.93 0.18
N SER A 296 -2.84 -38.98 -0.55
CA SER A 296 -3.47 -38.85 -1.87
C SER A 296 -4.96 -38.56 -1.75
N ASN A 297 -5.42 -37.40 -2.25
CA ASN A 297 -6.82 -37.03 -2.40
C ASN A 297 -7.41 -37.43 -3.78
N GLY A 298 -6.86 -38.48 -4.40
CA GLY A 298 -7.29 -38.98 -5.70
C GLY A 298 -6.60 -38.30 -6.89
N THR A 299 -6.64 -36.97 -6.96
CA THR A 299 -6.01 -36.16 -8.04
C THR A 299 -4.64 -35.59 -7.65
N HIS A 300 -4.43 -35.30 -6.36
CA HIS A 300 -3.19 -34.71 -5.84
C HIS A 300 -2.68 -35.50 -4.62
N ILE A 301 -1.37 -35.48 -4.40
CA ILE A 301 -0.71 -35.92 -3.17
C ILE A 301 -0.41 -34.67 -2.34
N ASN A 302 -1.05 -34.56 -1.18
CA ASN A 302 -0.94 -33.41 -0.30
C ASN A 302 -0.01 -33.75 0.87
N LEU A 303 1.02 -32.94 1.10
CA LEU A 303 1.88 -33.00 2.28
C LEU A 303 1.54 -31.83 3.21
N SER A 304 1.17 -32.13 4.46
CA SER A 304 0.92 -31.12 5.50
C SER A 304 1.97 -31.22 6.60
N PHE A 305 2.50 -30.06 7.02
CA PHE A 305 3.52 -29.93 8.06
C PHE A 305 3.52 -28.52 8.65
N SER A 306 4.39 -28.25 9.64
CA SER A 306 4.51 -26.93 10.27
C SER A 306 5.95 -26.59 10.62
N LEU A 307 6.18 -25.37 11.10
CA LEU A 307 7.50 -24.90 11.56
C LEU A 307 8.09 -25.72 12.71
N LYS A 308 7.25 -26.42 13.49
CA LYS A 308 7.68 -27.26 14.63
C LYS A 308 7.79 -28.77 14.28
N THR A 309 7.41 -29.18 13.07
CA THR A 309 7.22 -30.60 12.72
C THR A 309 7.95 -31.02 11.44
N CYS A 310 7.97 -32.33 11.15
CA CYS A 310 8.46 -32.91 9.90
C CYS A 310 9.89 -32.54 9.45
N GLY A 311 10.75 -32.10 10.38
CA GLY A 311 12.13 -31.74 10.09
C GLY A 311 12.29 -30.41 9.35
N THR A 312 11.33 -29.49 9.46
CA THR A 312 11.43 -28.12 8.93
C THR A 312 12.60 -27.40 9.60
N VAL A 313 13.49 -26.81 8.81
CA VAL A 313 14.56 -25.93 9.30
C VAL A 313 14.02 -24.51 9.35
N VAL A 314 14.23 -23.82 10.47
CA VAL A 314 13.73 -22.46 10.69
C VAL A 314 14.91 -21.53 10.93
N GLU A 315 15.07 -20.54 10.05
CA GLU A 315 16.06 -19.47 10.18
C GLU A 315 15.35 -18.15 10.47
N VAL A 316 16.00 -17.24 11.19
CA VAL A 316 15.44 -15.93 11.55
C VAL A 316 16.43 -14.86 11.09
N THR A 317 16.01 -14.02 10.16
CA THR A 317 16.72 -12.81 9.71
C THR A 317 16.17 -11.59 10.42
N ASP A 318 16.70 -10.40 10.11
CA ASP A 318 16.27 -9.16 10.73
C ASP A 318 14.78 -8.84 10.45
N ASP A 319 14.30 -9.21 9.27
CA ASP A 319 12.98 -8.91 8.69
C ASP A 319 11.97 -10.08 8.70
N LYS A 320 12.44 -11.34 8.68
CA LYS A 320 11.58 -12.52 8.50
C LYS A 320 12.08 -13.78 9.21
N ILE A 321 11.17 -14.72 9.36
CA ILE A 321 11.39 -16.10 9.78
C ILE A 321 11.20 -16.97 8.53
N VAL A 322 12.19 -17.76 8.15
CA VAL A 322 12.16 -18.60 6.94
C VAL A 322 12.11 -20.07 7.35
N GLY A 323 10.98 -20.72 7.06
CA GLY A 323 10.80 -22.17 7.23
C GLY A 323 11.08 -22.90 5.92
N THR A 324 12.11 -23.74 5.89
CA THR A 324 12.46 -24.58 4.74
C THR A 324 12.23 -26.07 5.04
N ASN A 325 11.71 -26.81 4.07
CA ASN A 325 11.59 -28.26 4.13
C ASN A 325 11.76 -28.84 2.70
N LEU A 326 12.00 -30.15 2.60
CA LEU A 326 12.36 -30.83 1.36
C LEU A 326 11.42 -31.99 1.10
N VAL A 327 10.57 -31.89 0.08
CA VAL A 327 9.74 -33.01 -0.37
C VAL A 327 10.59 -33.93 -1.23
N THR A 328 10.78 -35.17 -0.78
CA THR A 328 11.51 -36.22 -1.49
C THR A 328 10.54 -37.32 -1.93
N GLY A 329 10.53 -37.64 -3.22
CA GLY A 329 9.82 -38.79 -3.78
C GLY A 329 10.74 -40.00 -3.95
N LEU A 330 10.36 -41.13 -3.34
CA LEU A 330 11.06 -42.42 -3.46
C LEU A 330 10.15 -43.49 -4.08
N PRO A 331 10.66 -44.45 -4.86
CA PRO A 331 9.83 -45.53 -5.41
C PRO A 331 9.18 -46.39 -4.31
N ARG A 332 7.91 -46.77 -4.51
CA ARG A 332 7.18 -47.67 -3.60
C ARG A 332 7.73 -49.10 -3.65
N ASN A 333 8.66 -49.45 -2.75
CA ASN A 333 9.13 -50.82 -2.59
C ASN A 333 8.06 -51.71 -1.93
N SER A 334 7.33 -52.46 -2.75
CA SER A 334 6.44 -53.53 -2.28
C SER A 334 7.20 -54.86 -2.14
N PRO A 335 7.31 -55.46 -0.95
CA PRO A 335 7.84 -56.81 -0.79
C PRO A 335 6.76 -57.83 -1.20
N GLY A 336 6.57 -58.07 -2.50
CA GLY A 336 5.61 -59.09 -2.93
C GLY A 336 4.93 -58.97 -4.30
N SER A 337 5.55 -58.38 -5.33
CA SER A 337 5.18 -58.72 -6.71
C SER A 337 6.39 -58.78 -7.63
N SER A 338 6.43 -59.83 -8.44
CA SER A 338 7.53 -60.14 -9.35
C SER A 338 7.32 -59.43 -10.70
N ARG A 339 8.42 -58.92 -11.28
CA ARG A 339 8.59 -58.38 -12.65
C ARG A 339 8.46 -56.86 -12.88
N ASP A 340 9.32 -56.08 -12.25
CA ASP A 340 9.87 -54.88 -12.90
C ASP A 340 11.40 -54.98 -12.98
N LEU A 341 11.93 -54.93 -14.20
CA LEU A 341 13.33 -55.30 -14.51
C LEU A 341 14.28 -54.09 -14.65
N ILE A 342 13.81 -52.87 -14.37
CA ILE A 342 14.60 -51.64 -14.45
C ILE A 342 14.19 -50.69 -13.30
N VAL A 343 15.05 -50.53 -12.29
CA VAL A 343 14.90 -49.45 -11.30
C VAL A 343 15.52 -48.18 -11.89
N ARG A 344 14.69 -47.22 -12.31
CA ARG A 344 15.15 -45.85 -12.61
C ARG A 344 15.10 -45.02 -11.33
N THR A 345 16.24 -44.54 -10.88
CA THR A 345 16.39 -43.70 -9.68
C THR A 345 15.92 -42.26 -9.92
N SER A 346 14.64 -42.09 -10.26
CA SER A 346 13.97 -40.79 -10.36
C SER A 346 13.65 -40.27 -8.96
N LYS A 347 14.68 -39.86 -8.20
CA LYS A 347 14.49 -39.20 -6.91
C LYS A 347 13.93 -37.80 -7.15
N LEU A 348 12.62 -37.63 -7.00
CA LEU A 348 12.03 -36.30 -6.97
C LEU A 348 12.54 -35.56 -5.73
N VAL A 349 12.98 -34.32 -5.89
CA VAL A 349 13.38 -33.42 -4.80
C VAL A 349 12.79 -32.05 -5.11
N LEU A 350 11.83 -31.63 -4.29
CA LEU A 350 11.17 -30.34 -4.38
C LEU A 350 11.46 -29.55 -3.10
N PRO A 351 12.32 -28.51 -3.15
CA PRO A 351 12.54 -27.61 -2.03
C PRO A 351 11.28 -26.75 -1.80
N VAL A 352 10.85 -26.68 -0.56
CA VAL A 352 9.68 -25.90 -0.12
C VAL A 352 10.18 -24.84 0.86
N THR A 353 9.90 -23.59 0.55
CA THR A 353 10.26 -22.44 1.39
C THR A 353 8.99 -21.67 1.70
N CYS A 354 8.74 -21.43 2.98
CA CYS A 354 7.71 -20.52 3.45
C CYS A 354 8.38 -19.46 4.32
N GLU A 355 8.32 -18.21 3.89
CA GLU A 355 8.70 -17.05 4.70
C GLU A 355 7.53 -16.65 5.63
N PHE A 356 7.85 -15.95 6.71
CA PHE A 356 6.90 -15.46 7.72
C PHE A 356 7.46 -14.12 8.24
N PRO A 357 6.65 -13.06 8.40
CA PRO A 357 7.16 -11.79 8.89
C PRO A 357 7.56 -11.90 10.38
N ARG A 358 8.43 -11.01 10.85
CA ARG A 358 8.84 -10.94 12.26
C ARG A 358 7.94 -10.04 13.12
N GLU A 359 7.17 -9.15 12.47
CA GLU A 359 6.22 -8.21 13.06
C GLU A 359 4.80 -8.49 12.55
N TYR A 360 3.77 -8.23 13.37
CA TYR A 360 2.46 -8.88 13.22
C TYR A 360 1.26 -7.99 13.58
N GLN A 361 0.19 -8.04 12.78
CA GLN A 361 -1.08 -7.35 13.06
C GLN A 361 -2.08 -8.25 13.79
N VAL A 362 -2.79 -7.65 14.75
CA VAL A 362 -4.12 -8.10 15.17
C VAL A 362 -5.00 -6.87 15.34
N SER A 363 -6.07 -6.78 14.55
CA SER A 363 -7.14 -5.82 14.76
C SER A 363 -8.42 -6.58 15.13
N ASP A 364 -8.54 -6.99 16.38
CA ASP A 364 -9.78 -7.54 16.92
C ASP A 364 -10.66 -6.35 17.37
N GLY A 365 -11.43 -5.81 16.43
CA GLY A 365 -12.45 -4.81 16.76
C GLY A 365 -13.52 -5.47 17.61
N TYR A 366 -13.71 -4.98 18.84
CA TYR A 366 -14.56 -5.55 19.89
C TYR A 366 -15.73 -6.44 19.40
N GLN A 367 -15.55 -7.76 19.44
CA GLN A 367 -16.63 -8.74 19.31
C GLN A 367 -16.91 -9.40 20.66
N ALA A 368 -18.15 -9.34 21.12
CA ALA A 368 -18.55 -9.94 22.38
C ALA A 368 -18.54 -11.47 22.31
N SER A 369 -17.60 -12.10 23.01
CA SER A 369 -17.60 -13.51 23.43
C SER A 369 -18.16 -14.52 22.40
N GLN A 370 -17.58 -14.55 21.20
CA GLN A 370 -17.49 -15.79 20.42
C GLN A 370 -16.04 -15.98 19.98
N ARG A 371 -15.60 -17.24 19.87
CA ARG A 371 -14.25 -17.57 19.37
C ARG A 371 -14.12 -17.05 17.93
N SER A 372 -13.52 -15.88 17.75
CA SER A 372 -13.27 -15.28 16.43
C SER A 372 -12.39 -16.23 15.61
N SER A 373 -13.00 -16.89 14.62
CA SER A 373 -12.31 -17.75 13.68
C SER A 373 -11.31 -16.94 12.86
N ALA A 374 -10.12 -17.51 12.62
CA ALA A 374 -9.11 -16.89 11.77
C ALA A 374 -9.67 -16.57 10.38
N LEU A 375 -9.40 -15.37 9.88
CA LEU A 375 -9.69 -15.01 8.49
C LEU A 375 -8.60 -15.61 7.61
N GLU A 376 -8.90 -16.70 6.92
CA GLU A 376 -8.01 -17.28 5.92
C GLU A 376 -7.93 -16.38 4.68
N LEU A 377 -6.71 -15.98 4.30
CA LEU A 377 -6.40 -15.48 2.97
C LEU A 377 -5.30 -16.37 2.36
N ALA A 378 -5.69 -17.17 1.36
CA ALA A 378 -4.78 -18.06 0.66
C ALA A 378 -3.82 -17.23 -0.22
N GLY A 379 -2.58 -17.07 0.24
CA GLY A 379 -1.64 -16.11 -0.36
C GLY A 379 -0.16 -16.41 -0.07
N HIS A 380 0.26 -17.68 -0.15
CA HIS A 380 1.66 -18.08 -0.36
C HIS A 380 2.68 -17.45 0.63
N SER A 381 2.96 -18.14 1.74
CA SER A 381 4.12 -17.89 2.62
C SER A 381 4.20 -16.56 3.39
N LYS A 382 3.25 -16.33 4.32
CA LYS A 382 3.40 -15.51 5.56
C LYS A 382 2.45 -16.02 6.69
N GLY A 383 2.70 -15.69 7.96
CA GLY A 383 1.88 -16.08 9.15
C GLY A 383 1.96 -15.06 10.30
N VAL A 384 1.44 -15.35 11.52
CA VAL A 384 1.17 -14.30 12.56
C VAL A 384 1.46 -14.73 14.03
N PHE A 385 2.09 -13.88 14.87
CA PHE A 385 2.13 -14.00 16.35
C PHE A 385 1.24 -12.92 17.03
N PRO A 386 0.09 -13.29 17.62
CA PRO A 386 -0.94 -12.31 17.99
C PRO A 386 -0.91 -11.78 19.44
N PHE A 387 -1.10 -10.45 19.59
CA PHE A 387 -1.42 -9.75 20.85
C PHE A 387 -2.87 -9.21 20.84
N SER A 388 -3.47 -9.02 22.02
CA SER A 388 -4.75 -8.31 22.24
C SER A 388 -4.55 -7.04 23.08
N LEU A 389 -5.40 -6.04 22.85
CA LEU A 389 -5.57 -4.88 23.73
C LEU A 389 -6.90 -5.07 24.49
N GLU A 390 -6.80 -5.31 25.79
CA GLU A 390 -7.94 -5.68 26.64
C GLU A 390 -8.24 -4.57 27.65
N LEU A 391 -9.53 -4.36 27.93
CA LEU A 391 -10.01 -3.40 28.93
C LEU A 391 -10.48 -4.19 30.16
N PHE A 392 -10.01 -3.82 31.34
CA PHE A 392 -10.26 -4.55 32.60
C PHE A 392 -11.14 -3.76 33.55
N LYS A 393 -11.93 -4.46 34.35
CA LYS A 393 -12.84 -3.84 35.34
C LYS A 393 -12.12 -3.20 36.53
N SER A 394 -10.88 -3.58 36.79
CA SER A 394 -10.16 -3.22 38.01
C SER A 394 -8.63 -3.41 37.90
N ALA A 395 -7.90 -2.90 38.91
CA ALA A 395 -6.44 -2.89 38.97
C ALA A 395 -5.79 -4.27 39.17
N GLU A 396 -6.56 -5.34 39.34
CA GLU A 396 -6.06 -6.72 39.43
C GLU A 396 -5.83 -7.35 38.04
N PHE A 397 -6.35 -6.75 36.96
CA PHE A 397 -6.22 -7.23 35.58
C PHE A 397 -6.65 -8.71 35.38
N LEU A 398 -7.67 -9.15 36.13
CA LEU A 398 -8.22 -10.53 36.06
C LEU A 398 -9.50 -10.64 35.22
N GLU A 399 -10.35 -9.61 35.22
CA GLU A 399 -11.64 -9.63 34.55
C GLU A 399 -11.71 -8.60 33.41
N PRO A 400 -11.52 -9.02 32.14
CA PRO A 400 -11.75 -8.17 31.00
C PRO A 400 -13.24 -7.93 30.74
N TYR A 401 -13.57 -6.76 30.20
CA TYR A 401 -14.94 -6.37 29.84
C TYR A 401 -15.50 -7.25 28.70
N GLN A 402 -16.67 -7.84 28.94
CA GLN A 402 -17.42 -8.68 27.98
C GLN A 402 -18.55 -7.92 27.26
N THR A 403 -18.60 -6.59 27.44
CA THR A 403 -19.40 -5.62 26.69
C THR A 403 -18.64 -4.28 26.65
N PRO A 404 -18.90 -3.38 25.69
CA PRO A 404 -18.25 -2.07 25.64
C PRO A 404 -18.46 -1.31 26.97
N PRO A 405 -17.40 -0.88 27.67
CA PRO A 405 -17.53 -0.32 29.00
C PRO A 405 -18.25 1.03 28.97
N GLN A 406 -19.14 1.24 29.95
CA GLN A 406 -19.83 2.51 30.19
C GLN A 406 -19.26 3.11 31.48
N LEU A 407 -18.50 4.19 31.34
CA LEU A 407 -17.73 4.81 32.42
C LEU A 407 -18.06 6.29 32.56
N ARG A 408 -17.80 6.86 33.73
CA ARG A 408 -17.95 8.29 34.06
C ARG A 408 -16.59 8.95 34.20
N LEU A 409 -16.52 10.27 34.12
CA LEU A 409 -15.25 11.02 34.17
C LEU A 409 -14.48 10.89 35.50
N HIS A 410 -15.16 10.49 36.58
CA HIS A 410 -14.52 10.23 37.87
C HIS A 410 -13.99 8.78 38.01
N ASP A 411 -14.26 7.90 37.04
CA ASP A 411 -13.82 6.50 37.08
C ASP A 411 -12.37 6.37 36.60
N SER A 412 -11.78 5.19 36.84
CA SER A 412 -10.49 4.79 36.27
C SER A 412 -10.67 3.76 35.17
N LEU A 413 -9.97 3.94 34.06
CA LEU A 413 -9.88 2.99 32.96
C LEU A 413 -8.62 2.13 33.14
N PHE A 414 -8.80 0.82 33.25
CA PHE A 414 -7.70 -0.15 33.29
C PHE A 414 -7.60 -0.83 31.93
N PHE A 415 -6.41 -0.87 31.34
CA PHE A 415 -6.16 -1.54 30.06
C PHE A 415 -4.84 -2.30 30.05
N GLY A 416 -4.79 -3.38 29.29
CA GLY A 416 -3.64 -4.27 29.20
C GLY A 416 -3.35 -4.71 27.77
N VAL A 417 -2.07 -4.84 27.45
CA VAL A 417 -1.58 -5.49 26.25
C VAL A 417 -1.21 -6.92 26.63
N GLU A 418 -1.88 -7.92 26.05
CA GLU A 418 -1.76 -9.34 26.39
C GLU A 418 -1.31 -10.17 25.17
N PRO A 419 -0.40 -11.15 25.32
CA PRO A 419 -0.05 -12.09 24.25
C PRO A 419 -1.03 -13.27 24.20
N ARG A 420 -1.43 -13.73 23.01
CA ARG A 420 -2.28 -14.95 22.87
C ARG A 420 -1.54 -16.25 23.16
N GLU A 421 -0.22 -16.32 22.93
CA GLU A 421 0.64 -17.45 23.29
C GLU A 421 1.86 -16.93 24.06
N ARG A 422 2.22 -17.58 25.17
CA ARG A 422 3.34 -17.16 26.03
C ARG A 422 4.57 -17.99 25.71
N VAL A 423 5.67 -17.33 25.37
CA VAL A 423 6.94 -17.95 25.00
C VAL A 423 8.04 -17.46 25.94
N GLU A 424 8.77 -18.38 26.55
CA GLU A 424 9.88 -18.04 27.45
C GLU A 424 11.05 -17.41 26.68
N GLY A 425 11.71 -16.42 27.29
CA GLY A 425 12.83 -15.69 26.67
C GLY A 425 12.43 -14.50 25.79
N LEU A 426 11.13 -14.22 25.63
CA LEU A 426 10.63 -13.00 25.00
C LEU A 426 10.10 -11.99 26.03
N SER A 427 10.15 -10.71 25.66
CA SER A 427 9.63 -9.57 26.41
C SER A 427 8.94 -8.60 25.44
N ALA A 428 8.13 -7.66 25.95
CA ALA A 428 7.49 -6.64 25.12
C ALA A 428 7.68 -5.23 25.67
N LEU A 429 7.63 -4.25 24.77
CA LEU A 429 7.60 -2.81 25.05
C LEU A 429 6.36 -2.22 24.35
N VAL A 430 5.56 -1.43 25.07
CA VAL A 430 4.51 -0.61 24.45
C VAL A 430 5.16 0.68 23.99
N GLU A 431 5.29 0.84 22.67
CA GLU A 431 6.00 1.98 22.08
C GLU A 431 5.14 3.24 22.08
N SER A 432 3.85 3.11 21.77
CA SER A 432 2.89 4.21 21.88
C SER A 432 1.51 3.71 22.28
N CYS A 433 0.73 4.57 22.95
CA CYS A 433 -0.70 4.42 23.14
C CYS A 433 -1.34 5.80 23.02
N PHE A 434 -2.38 5.92 22.21
CA PHE A 434 -3.12 7.16 22.00
C PHE A 434 -4.63 6.89 21.91
N ALA A 435 -5.41 7.95 22.10
CA ALA A 435 -6.86 7.91 22.03
C ALA A 435 -7.39 8.78 20.89
N THR A 436 -8.57 8.43 20.40
CA THR A 436 -9.31 9.13 19.33
C THR A 436 -10.81 9.17 19.66
N PRO A 437 -11.57 10.14 19.11
CA PRO A 437 -13.02 10.21 19.28
C PRO A 437 -13.81 9.20 18.42
N GLY A 438 -13.17 8.59 17.41
CA GLY A 438 -13.75 7.55 16.56
C GLY A 438 -12.80 6.36 16.35
N PRO A 439 -13.28 5.26 15.75
CA PRO A 439 -12.57 3.97 15.69
C PRO A 439 -11.32 3.95 14.81
N ASN A 440 -11.08 4.99 14.01
CA ASN A 440 -9.99 5.02 13.06
C ASN A 440 -8.73 5.59 13.72
N ALA A 441 -7.71 4.74 13.87
CA ALA A 441 -6.41 5.11 14.44
C ALA A 441 -5.70 6.27 13.68
N ASP A 442 -6.07 6.52 12.42
CA ASP A 442 -5.46 7.53 11.55
C ASP A 442 -6.18 8.90 11.55
N GLN A 443 -7.12 9.12 12.46
CA GLN A 443 -7.70 10.44 12.67
C GLN A 443 -6.63 11.47 13.07
N ALA A 444 -6.78 12.71 12.59
CA ALA A 444 -5.86 13.81 12.88
C ALA A 444 -5.83 14.21 14.37
N LEU A 445 -6.91 13.97 15.12
CA LEU A 445 -7.01 14.26 16.55
C LEU A 445 -6.62 13.03 17.37
N LYS A 446 -5.34 12.95 17.76
CA LYS A 446 -4.79 11.87 18.62
C LYS A 446 -4.34 12.43 19.97
N TYR A 447 -4.80 11.85 21.07
CA TYR A 447 -4.37 12.18 22.43
C TYR A 447 -3.41 11.10 22.95
N TYR A 448 -2.12 11.40 23.10
CA TYR A 448 -1.10 10.40 23.45
C TYR A 448 -0.99 10.19 24.97
N LEU A 449 -1.22 8.95 25.39
CA LEU A 449 -1.01 8.46 26.76
C LEU A 449 0.43 7.98 26.96
N ILE A 450 0.96 7.27 25.96
CA ILE A 450 2.32 6.72 25.91
C ILE A 450 2.90 7.09 24.54
N LYS A 451 4.17 7.51 24.52
CA LYS A 451 4.88 7.84 23.29
C LYS A 451 6.37 7.54 23.42
N ASP A 452 6.96 6.97 22.38
CA ASP A 452 8.38 6.61 22.29
C ASP A 452 8.87 5.74 23.47
N GLY A 453 7.99 4.83 23.95
CA GLY A 453 8.21 3.93 25.08
C GLY A 453 8.05 4.57 26.47
N CYS A 454 7.73 5.87 26.55
CA CYS A 454 7.58 6.61 27.81
C CYS A 454 6.14 7.10 28.02
N ILE A 455 5.73 7.20 29.29
CA ILE A 455 4.45 7.81 29.67
C ILE A 455 4.47 9.30 29.25
N SER A 456 3.49 9.70 28.44
CA SER A 456 3.34 11.06 27.91
C SER A 456 2.30 11.88 28.69
N ASP A 457 1.38 11.22 29.38
CA ASP A 457 0.38 11.82 30.26
C ASP A 457 0.70 11.41 31.71
N GLU A 458 1.06 12.37 32.56
CA GLU A 458 1.48 12.13 33.95
C GLU A 458 0.39 11.47 34.83
N THR A 459 -0.86 11.41 34.36
CA THR A 459 -1.96 10.72 35.05
C THR A 459 -1.99 9.20 34.79
N VAL A 460 -1.23 8.72 33.80
CA VAL A 460 -1.14 7.29 33.47
C VAL A 460 -0.19 6.58 34.45
N THR A 461 -0.65 5.49 35.05
CA THR A 461 0.19 4.64 35.92
C THR A 461 0.39 3.27 35.28
N GLN A 462 1.64 2.79 35.28
CA GLN A 462 2.00 1.46 34.76
C GLN A 462 2.10 0.45 35.92
N TYR A 463 1.44 -0.69 35.74
CA TYR A 463 1.46 -1.82 36.68
C TYR A 463 2.42 -2.91 36.22
N SER A 464 2.99 -3.63 37.18
CA SER A 464 3.93 -4.74 36.91
C SER A 464 3.15 -6.04 36.68
N SER A 465 3.21 -6.59 35.45
CA SER A 465 2.72 -7.94 35.16
C SER A 465 3.60 -9.01 35.85
N LYS A 466 3.05 -10.22 35.96
CA LYS A 466 3.77 -11.43 36.40
C LYS A 466 4.73 -11.97 35.34
N ASP A 467 4.58 -11.57 34.08
CA ASP A 467 5.43 -11.94 32.95
C ASP A 467 6.02 -10.70 32.23
N GLN A 468 7.03 -10.94 31.39
CA GLN A 468 7.73 -9.86 30.68
C GLN A 468 7.03 -9.43 29.39
N LEU A 469 6.01 -10.17 28.95
CA LEU A 469 5.25 -9.91 27.72
C LEU A 469 4.02 -9.02 27.98
N SER A 470 3.23 -9.27 29.02
CA SER A 470 2.05 -8.43 29.27
C SER A 470 2.44 -7.08 29.88
N LYS A 471 1.64 -6.04 29.59
CA LYS A 471 1.84 -4.66 30.09
C LYS A 471 0.51 -4.07 30.49
N HIS A 472 0.43 -3.57 31.72
CA HIS A 472 -0.80 -3.11 32.37
C HIS A 472 -0.73 -1.63 32.70
N TYR A 473 -1.83 -0.91 32.46
CA TYR A 473 -1.92 0.54 32.65
C TYR A 473 -3.27 0.95 33.25
N GLN A 474 -3.27 2.05 33.99
CA GLN A 474 -4.46 2.76 34.43
C GLN A 474 -4.37 4.22 33.97
N VAL A 475 -5.50 4.81 33.60
CA VAL A 475 -5.66 6.25 33.37
C VAL A 475 -7.02 6.72 33.90
N PRO A 476 -7.16 7.94 34.44
CA PRO A 476 -8.47 8.53 34.71
C PRO A 476 -9.32 8.61 33.43
N VAL A 477 -10.63 8.41 33.53
CA VAL A 477 -11.52 8.44 32.36
C VAL A 477 -11.68 9.87 31.82
N PHE A 478 -11.41 10.07 30.53
CA PHE A 478 -11.49 11.36 29.85
C PHE A 478 -12.46 11.32 28.65
N LYS A 479 -12.78 12.50 28.10
CA LYS A 479 -13.57 12.66 26.87
C LYS A 479 -13.01 13.79 26.00
N PHE A 480 -13.20 13.68 24.70
CA PHE A 480 -12.85 14.76 23.77
C PHE A 480 -13.83 15.93 23.87
N VAL A 481 -13.32 17.15 23.68
CA VAL A 481 -14.15 18.37 23.68
C VAL A 481 -15.06 18.37 22.45
N GLY A 482 -16.36 18.61 22.64
CA GLY A 482 -17.37 18.59 21.58
C GLY A 482 -18.67 17.96 22.08
N LYS A 483 -19.83 18.42 21.58
CA LYS A 483 -21.14 17.99 22.08
C LYS A 483 -21.49 16.54 21.71
N ASP A 484 -20.86 16.04 20.64
CA ASP A 484 -21.12 14.74 20.03
C ASP A 484 -20.09 13.66 20.45
N ASN A 485 -18.99 14.07 21.09
CA ASN A 485 -17.89 13.21 21.51
C ASN A 485 -18.20 12.42 22.80
N LYS A 486 -19.11 11.44 22.68
CA LYS A 486 -19.55 10.54 23.78
C LYS A 486 -18.79 9.22 23.83
N GLN A 487 -17.85 9.00 22.92
CA GLN A 487 -17.08 7.76 22.79
C GLN A 487 -15.57 8.08 22.76
N VAL A 488 -14.78 7.14 23.25
CA VAL A 488 -13.33 7.14 23.16
C VAL A 488 -12.87 5.77 22.67
N PHE A 489 -11.89 5.77 21.78
CA PHE A 489 -11.18 4.57 21.33
C PHE A 489 -9.72 4.69 21.75
N LEU A 490 -9.12 3.57 22.16
CA LEU A 490 -7.70 3.44 22.47
C LEU A 490 -6.97 2.69 21.36
N HIS A 491 -5.74 3.11 21.09
CA HIS A 491 -4.90 2.60 20.02
C HIS A 491 -3.46 2.48 20.53
N CYS A 492 -2.87 1.27 20.50
CA CYS A 492 -1.54 1.00 21.07
C CYS A 492 -0.63 0.25 20.09
N GLN A 493 0.67 0.56 20.13
CA GLN A 493 1.72 -0.07 19.31
C GLN A 493 2.70 -0.80 20.22
N VAL A 494 3.12 -2.00 19.81
CA VAL A 494 3.85 -2.95 20.66
C VAL A 494 5.05 -3.52 19.90
N LEU A 495 6.21 -3.51 20.54
CA LEU A 495 7.45 -4.13 20.08
C LEU A 495 7.74 -5.39 20.91
N VAL A 496 8.13 -6.48 20.25
CA VAL A 496 8.52 -7.74 20.91
C VAL A 496 10.04 -7.90 20.82
N CYS A 497 10.69 -8.14 21.95
CA CYS A 497 12.14 -8.22 22.08
C CYS A 497 12.58 -9.60 22.59
N GLY A 498 13.70 -10.10 22.06
CA GLY A 498 14.38 -11.29 22.58
C GLY A 498 15.25 -11.00 23.80
N ALA A 499 15.72 -12.07 24.46
CA ALA A 499 16.64 -11.97 25.58
C ALA A 499 17.96 -11.27 25.19
N GLY A 500 18.24 -10.12 25.84
CA GLY A 500 19.46 -9.32 25.61
C GLY A 500 19.29 -8.14 24.65
N ASP A 501 18.10 -7.92 24.09
CA ASP A 501 17.82 -6.79 23.21
C ASP A 501 17.82 -5.44 23.97
N SER A 502 18.61 -4.48 23.49
CA SER A 502 18.69 -3.14 24.08
C SER A 502 17.44 -2.28 23.85
N HIS A 503 16.63 -2.54 22.81
CA HIS A 503 15.48 -1.70 22.46
C HIS A 503 14.38 -1.74 23.54
N CYS A 504 14.15 -2.88 24.18
CA CYS A 504 13.22 -2.99 25.32
C CYS A 504 13.80 -2.48 26.66
N SER A 505 15.04 -1.96 26.71
CA SER A 505 15.70 -1.49 27.94
C SER A 505 15.67 0.04 28.14
N GLN A 506 14.90 0.75 27.31
CA GLN A 506 14.90 2.21 27.20
C GLN A 506 14.54 2.91 28.52
N ARG A 507 15.48 3.68 29.08
CA ARG A 507 15.27 4.47 30.31
C ARG A 507 14.84 5.90 29.99
N CYS A 508 13.61 6.25 30.35
CA CYS A 508 13.11 7.63 30.26
C CYS A 508 13.98 8.59 31.10
N ARG A 509 14.85 9.36 30.44
CA ARG A 509 15.64 10.45 31.05
C ARG A 509 15.38 11.76 30.30
N GLY A 510 15.15 12.84 31.05
CA GLY A 510 14.82 14.14 30.48
C GLY A 510 15.93 14.73 29.59
N ARG A 511 15.53 15.19 28.40
CA ARG A 511 16.32 15.92 27.38
C ARG A 511 17.66 15.29 26.98
N VAL A 512 17.64 14.57 25.86
CA VAL A 512 18.85 14.23 25.08
C VAL A 512 18.71 14.69 23.61
N ARG A 513 19.87 14.91 23.00
CA ARG A 513 20.19 15.55 21.71
C ARG A 513 19.59 14.82 20.50
N ARG A 514 19.32 15.54 19.39
CA ARG A 514 18.97 14.95 18.08
C ARG A 514 19.96 13.83 17.73
N GLN A 515 19.43 12.62 17.51
CA GLN A 515 20.17 11.47 17.03
C GLN A 515 19.64 11.09 15.63
N ALA A 516 20.45 10.38 14.83
CA ALA A 516 20.22 10.22 13.40
C ALA A 516 18.93 9.46 13.07
N TRP A 517 18.30 9.82 11.94
CA TRP A 517 17.16 9.11 11.37
C TRP A 517 17.53 7.65 11.05
N THR A 518 16.99 6.71 11.81
CA THR A 518 16.81 5.32 11.40
C THR A 518 15.50 5.20 10.60
N LYS A 519 15.46 4.25 9.65
CA LYS A 519 14.37 4.06 8.68
C LYS A 519 12.98 3.95 9.34
N PRO A 520 11.89 4.39 8.67
CA PRO A 520 10.54 4.11 9.14
C PRO A 520 10.25 2.61 9.02
N GLN A 521 9.85 2.01 10.14
CA GLN A 521 9.45 0.61 10.29
C GLN A 521 7.91 0.59 10.43
N GLU A 522 7.22 -0.39 9.82
CA GLU A 522 5.74 -0.37 9.73
C GLU A 522 5.07 -0.75 11.06
N LYS A 523 4.75 0.26 11.87
CA LYS A 523 4.19 0.06 13.21
C LYS A 523 2.72 -0.30 13.17
N HIS A 524 2.39 -1.45 13.76
CA HIS A 524 1.04 -1.98 13.80
C HIS A 524 0.30 -1.58 15.09
N THR A 525 -0.99 -1.24 14.97
CA THR A 525 -1.75 -0.55 16.02
C THR A 525 -2.94 -1.38 16.51
N LEU A 526 -2.80 -1.99 17.68
CA LEU A 526 -3.89 -2.66 18.41
C LEU A 526 -4.95 -1.62 18.77
N SER A 527 -6.24 -1.95 18.62
CA SER A 527 -7.33 -0.99 18.83
C SER A 527 -8.37 -1.56 19.81
N GLY A 528 -8.82 -0.75 20.77
CA GLY A 528 -9.72 -1.15 21.85
C GLY A 528 -10.79 -0.09 22.12
N GLY A 529 -12.06 -0.49 22.09
CA GLY A 529 -13.22 0.40 22.23
C GLY A 529 -14.43 -0.14 21.45
N PRO A 530 -15.55 0.61 21.40
CA PRO A 530 -15.76 1.92 22.00
C PRO A 530 -15.81 1.87 23.53
N ILE A 531 -15.30 2.92 24.17
CA ILE A 531 -15.55 3.25 25.58
C ILE A 531 -16.62 4.34 25.60
N PHE A 532 -17.75 4.07 26.24
CA PHE A 532 -18.87 5.02 26.30
C PHE A 532 -18.75 5.89 27.55
N ILE A 533 -18.72 7.21 27.36
CA ILE A 533 -18.67 8.17 28.46
C ILE A 533 -20.08 8.60 28.83
N LEU A 534 -20.52 8.20 30.03
CA LEU A 534 -21.81 8.61 30.58
C LEU A 534 -21.76 10.10 30.97
N PRO A 535 -22.86 10.85 30.80
CA PRO A 535 -22.96 12.21 31.32
C PRO A 535 -22.94 12.21 32.85
N ASP A 536 -22.33 13.23 33.44
CA ASP A 536 -22.40 13.47 34.88
C ASP A 536 -23.84 13.82 35.30
N PRO A 537 -24.29 13.37 36.49
CA PRO A 537 -25.68 13.53 36.96
C PRO A 537 -26.02 14.95 37.43
#